data_AF-A0A9D9ISY1-F1
#
_entry.id   AF-A0A9D9ISY1-F1
#
_cell.length_a   1.000
_cell.length_b   1.000
_cell.length_c   1.000
_cell.angle_alpha   90.00
_cell.angle_beta   90.00
_cell.angle_gamma   90.00
#
_symmetry.space_group_name_H-M   'P 1'
#
loop_
_entity.id
_entity.type
_entity.pdbx_description
1 polymer ?
#
loop_
_entity_poly.entity_id
_entity_poly.type
_entity_poly.pdbx_seq_one_letter_code
_entity_poly.pdbx_strand_id
1 'polypeptide(L)' 'NNIKSIECVEYPELGMEAIWKIRVEDFPAFILVDDKGNDFFKTIA' A
#
# COMPACT_ATOMS: atom_id res chain seq x y z
N ASN A 1 6.96 9.18 9.42
CA ASN A 1 6.04 10.35 9.54
C ASN A 1 5.37 10.68 8.20
N ASN A 2 4.81 9.68 7.52
CA ASN A 2 4.33 9.83 6.13
C ASN A 2 2.81 9.67 6.03
N ILE A 3 2.18 9.01 7.02
CA ILE A 3 0.72 8.91 7.15
C ILE A 3 0.20 10.18 7.84
N LYS A 4 -0.77 10.84 7.23
CA LYS A 4 -1.33 12.13 7.66
C LYS A 4 -2.74 12.03 8.23
N SER A 5 -3.49 11.00 7.86
CA SER A 5 -4.80 10.68 8.45
C SER A 5 -5.16 9.21 8.21
N ILE A 6 -6.04 8.69 9.05
CA ILE A 6 -6.58 7.33 9.00
C ILE A 6 -8.09 7.37 9.28
N GLU A 7 -8.87 6.64 8.49
CA GLU A 7 -10.32 6.50 8.59
C GLU A 7 -10.70 5.03 8.37
N CYS A 8 -11.51 4.46 9.26
CA CYS A 8 -12.05 3.11 9.07
C CYS A 8 -13.21 3.19 8.07
N VAL A 9 -13.12 2.45 6.97
CA VAL A 9 -14.11 2.48 5.89
C VAL A 9 -15.12 1.35 6.04
N GLU A 10 -14.64 0.13 6.32
CA GLU A 10 -15.48 -1.06 6.41
C GLU A 10 -14.90 -2.07 7.41
N TYR A 11 -15.77 -2.92 7.96
CA TYR A 11 -15.46 -4.05 8.86
C TYR A 11 -14.70 -3.67 10.16
N PRO A 12 -15.19 -2.71 10.97
CA PRO A 12 -14.53 -2.32 12.22
C PRO A 12 -14.34 -3.47 13.22
N GLU A 13 -15.16 -4.51 13.15
CA GLU A 13 -15.07 -5.71 13.96
C GLU A 13 -13.79 -6.54 13.72
N LEU A 14 -13.15 -6.40 12.55
CA LEU A 14 -11.87 -7.05 12.25
C LEU A 14 -10.68 -6.36 12.92
N GLY A 15 -10.93 -5.26 13.65
CA GLY A 15 -9.90 -4.55 14.40
C GLY A 15 -8.79 -4.04 13.48
N MET A 16 -7.57 -4.54 13.66
CA MET A 16 -6.41 -4.10 12.87
C MET A 16 -6.49 -4.52 11.39
N GLU A 17 -7.29 -5.54 11.06
CA GLU A 17 -7.45 -6.07 9.70
C GLU A 17 -8.58 -5.39 8.91
N ALA A 18 -9.28 -4.40 9.51
CA ALA A 18 -10.32 -3.62 8.85
C ALA A 18 -9.81 -2.87 7.59
N ILE A 19 -10.72 -2.39 6.74
CA ILE A 19 -10.34 -1.59 5.56
C ILE A 19 -10.11 -0.15 6.00
N TRP A 20 -8.87 0.32 5.82
CA TRP A 20 -8.46 1.67 6.21
C TRP A 20 -8.20 2.56 5.01
N LYS A 21 -8.82 3.73 4.98
CA LYS A 21 -8.45 4.81 4.08
C LYS A 21 -7.42 5.68 4.76
N ILE A 22 -6.22 5.72 4.18
CA ILE A 22 -5.11 6.55 4.67
C ILE A 22 -4.79 7.67 3.68
N ARG A 23 -4.43 8.83 4.22
CA ARG A 23 -3.79 9.90 3.44
C ARG A 23 -2.32 9.89 3.73
N VAL A 24 -1.49 9.88 2.68
CA VAL A 24 -0.03 9.86 2.80
C VAL A 24 0.61 11.03 2.06
N GLU A 25 1.81 11.41 2.47
CA GLU A 25 2.66 12.41 1.83
C GLU A 25 4.11 11.92 1.88
N ASP A 26 4.86 12.11 0.79
CA ASP A 26 6.25 11.70 0.64
C ASP A 26 6.52 10.23 1.01
N PHE A 27 5.59 9.32 0.69
CA PHE A 27 5.72 7.91 1.03
C PHE A 27 6.66 7.21 0.02
N PRO A 28 7.82 6.68 0.46
CA PRO A 28 8.76 6.04 -0.45
C PRO A 28 8.20 4.72 -0.98
N ALA A 29 8.37 4.48 -2.28
CA ALA A 29 7.94 3.25 -2.94
C ALA A 29 8.89 2.90 -4.11
N PHE A 30 8.90 1.63 -4.49
CA PHE A 30 9.59 1.12 -5.66
C PHE A 30 8.59 0.47 -6.61
N ILE A 31 8.78 0.66 -7.92
CA ILE A 31 8.01 -0.05 -8.94
C ILE A 31 8.60 -1.45 -9.06
N LEU A 32 7.84 -2.45 -8.60
CA LEU A 32 8.27 -3.85 -8.65
C LEU A 32 7.73 -4.57 -9.90
N VAL A 33 6.49 -4.24 -10.28
CA VAL A 33 5.85 -4.76 -11.49
C VAL A 33 5.23 -3.58 -12.22
N ASP A 34 5.41 -3.52 -13.54
CA ASP A 34 4.79 -2.49 -14.38
C ASP A 34 3.70 -3.05 -15.30
N ASP A 35 3.03 -2.16 -16.01
CA ASP A 35 1.97 -2.46 -16.97
C ASP A 35 2.46 -3.00 -18.32
N LYS A 36 3.78 -3.15 -18.50
CA LYS A 36 4.44 -3.66 -19.72
C LYS A 36 4.92 -5.10 -19.56
N GLY A 37 4.62 -5.72 -18.41
CA GLY A 37 5.01 -7.09 -18.10
C GLY A 37 6.41 -7.22 -17.48
N ASN A 38 7.06 -6.11 -17.10
CA ASN A 38 8.30 -6.16 -16.36
C ASN A 38 8.03 -6.52 -14.90
N ASP A 39 8.88 -7.38 -14.34
CA ASP A 39 8.84 -7.81 -12.94
C ASP A 39 10.27 -7.84 -12.40
N PHE A 40 10.53 -6.98 -11.42
CA PHE A 40 11.85 -6.80 -10.81
C PHE A 40 12.42 -8.12 -10.26
N PHE A 41 11.60 -8.93 -9.60
CA PHE A 41 12.09 -10.14 -8.94
C PHE A 41 12.33 -11.30 -9.92
N LYS A 42 11.72 -11.30 -11.11
CA LYS A 42 12.01 -12.30 -12.15
C LYS A 42 13.42 -12.19 -12.73
N THR A 43 14.12 -11.08 -12.50
CA THR A 43 15.50 -10.87 -12.99
C THR A 43 16.59 -11.36 -12.02
N ILE A 44 16.19 -11.74 -10.80
CA ILE A 44 17.10 -12.17 -9.71
C ILE A 44 17.07 -13.71 -9.54
N ALA A 45 16.06 -14.37 -10.12
CA ALA A 45 15.83 -15.81 -10.03
C ALA A 45 16.47 -16.59 -11.19
#